data_AF-A0AA35QW15-F1
#
_entry.id   AF-A0AA35QW15-F1
#
_cell.length_a   1.000
_cell.length_b   1.000
_cell.length_c   1.000
_cell.angle_alpha   90.00
_cell.angle_beta   90.00
_cell.angle_gamma   90.00
#
_symmetry.space_group_name_H-M   'P 1'
#
loop_
_entity.id
_entity.type
_entity.pdbx_description
1 polymer ?
#
loop_
_entity_poly.entity_id
_entity_poly.type
_entity_poly.pdbx_seq_one_letter_code
_entity_poly.pdbx_strand_id
1 'polypeptide(L)'
;MYDIETPIRAYFGQVLTAKFNDLGVAYDTIEFLLGNAEMLMNATNIFSKYVPNLLKILAWSPMTFVAEFLQLLPACISPTTASEVLHSLFDLPCLSATLQAQYLVEAVPNITDLNLLPQYNRCLASFQDAAHKLMFGHFLRSETGRGDTIDRLGNLHLLLSDFSHHQRVLAAAQIAPQLVRMFFKVVLHGGDVELVSQLVPVLIERTALLFDIPSFMTEMRR
;
A
#
# COMPACT_ATOMS: atom_id res chain seq x y z
N MET A 1 23.97 19.12 17.09
CA MET A 1 22.73 18.31 17.00
C MET A 1 22.70 17.73 15.61
N TYR A 2 22.82 16.40 15.47
CA TYR A 2 22.83 15.74 14.16
C TYR A 2 21.40 15.74 13.61
N ASP A 3 21.20 16.22 12.38
CA ASP A 3 19.89 16.20 11.72
C ASP A 3 19.59 14.77 11.23
N ILE A 4 18.85 14.01 12.05
CA ILE A 4 18.40 12.65 11.70
C ILE A 4 17.32 12.65 10.60
N GLU A 5 16.65 13.78 10.35
CA GLU A 5 15.54 13.84 9.41
C GLU A 5 16.02 13.72 7.96
N THR A 6 17.17 14.33 7.63
CA THR A 6 17.73 14.28 6.28
C THR A 6 18.08 12.85 5.83
N PRO A 7 18.83 12.03 6.61
CA PRO A 7 19.06 10.62 6.29
C PRO A 7 17.76 9.80 6.19
N ILE A 8 16.80 10.01 7.10
CA ILE A 8 15.51 9.32 7.07
C ILE A 8 14.76 9.62 5.78
N ARG A 9 14.68 10.89 5.38
CA ARG A 9 14.02 11.31 4.14
C ARG A 9 14.72 10.78 2.90
N ALA A 10 16.06 10.77 2.89
CA ALA A 10 16.83 10.20 1.80
C ALA A 10 16.53 8.70 1.65
N TYR A 11 16.55 7.94 2.75
CA TYR A 11 16.32 6.51 2.71
C TYR A 11 14.85 6.16 2.45
N PHE A 12 13.96 6.49 3.39
CA PHE A 12 12.55 6.09 3.34
C PHE A 12 11.74 6.83 2.27
N GLY A 13 12.17 8.02 1.85
CA GLY A 13 11.49 8.80 0.82
C GLY A 13 11.99 8.56 -0.61
N GLN A 14 13.27 8.21 -0.80
CA GLN A 14 13.89 8.10 -2.13
C GLN A 14 14.44 6.69 -2.39
N VAL A 15 15.36 6.20 -1.56
CA VAL A 15 15.98 4.88 -1.76
C VAL A 15 14.93 3.79 -1.74
N LEU A 16 14.09 3.75 -0.71
CA LEU A 16 13.04 2.74 -0.59
C LEU A 16 12.02 2.84 -1.73
N THR A 17 11.67 4.06 -2.16
CA THR A 17 10.77 4.28 -3.30
C THR A 17 11.31 3.64 -4.59
N ALA A 18 12.63 3.68 -4.79
CA ALA A 18 13.28 3.13 -5.98
C ALA A 18 13.66 1.64 -5.84
N LYS A 19 13.71 1.10 -4.61
CA LYS A 19 14.29 -0.21 -4.31
C LYS A 19 13.42 -1.11 -3.44
N PHE A 20 12.13 -0.81 -3.26
CA PHE A 20 11.19 -1.67 -2.51
C PHE A 20 11.10 -3.10 -3.08
N ASN A 21 11.42 -3.29 -4.36
CA ASN A 21 11.39 -4.57 -5.06
C ASN A 21 12.70 -5.37 -4.97
N ASP A 22 13.78 -4.75 -4.47
CA ASP A 22 15.02 -5.43 -4.18
C ASP A 22 14.89 -6.16 -2.84
N LEU A 23 15.01 -7.50 -2.85
CA LEU A 23 14.78 -8.29 -1.65
C LEU A 23 15.79 -7.97 -0.55
N GLY A 24 17.06 -7.67 -0.87
CA GLY A 24 18.06 -7.32 0.15
C GLY A 24 17.69 -6.03 0.85
N VAL A 25 17.37 -4.98 0.09
CA VAL A 25 16.90 -3.71 0.64
C VAL A 25 15.62 -3.89 1.46
N ALA A 26 14.68 -4.68 0.99
CA ALA A 26 13.44 -4.97 1.71
C ALA A 26 13.70 -5.68 3.05
N TYR A 27 14.54 -6.73 3.06
CA TYR A 27 14.91 -7.44 4.29
C TYR A 27 15.60 -6.52 5.28
N ASP A 28 16.65 -5.82 4.86
CA ASP A 28 17.40 -4.90 5.72
C ASP A 28 16.50 -3.79 6.29
N THR A 29 15.56 -3.27 5.47
CA THR A 29 14.57 -2.27 5.93
C THR A 29 13.69 -2.84 7.03
N ILE A 30 13.13 -4.04 6.82
CA ILE A 30 12.18 -4.65 7.76
C ILE A 30 12.89 -5.08 9.04
N GLU A 31 14.08 -5.66 8.95
CA GLU A 31 14.91 -6.01 10.10
C GLU A 31 15.27 -4.76 10.92
N PHE A 32 15.69 -3.68 10.26
CA PHE A 32 15.99 -2.41 10.91
C PHE A 32 14.77 -1.86 11.67
N LEU A 33 13.60 -1.84 11.03
CA LEU A 33 12.36 -1.32 11.63
C LEU A 33 11.94 -2.16 12.84
N LEU A 34 11.95 -3.50 12.72
CA LEU A 34 11.58 -4.40 13.82
C LEU A 34 12.57 -4.31 14.98
N GLY A 35 13.87 -4.32 14.69
CA GLY A 35 14.92 -4.27 15.71
C GLY A 35 14.99 -2.95 16.49
N ASN A 36 14.43 -1.86 15.94
CA ASN A 36 14.52 -0.52 16.52
C ASN A 36 13.14 0.14 16.74
N ALA A 37 12.03 -0.59 16.66
CA ALA A 37 10.68 -0.02 16.59
C ALA A 37 10.38 0.99 17.71
N GLU A 38 10.67 0.63 18.97
CA GLU A 38 10.42 1.50 20.14
C GLU A 38 11.19 2.82 20.05
N MET A 39 12.49 2.75 19.74
CA MET A 39 13.33 3.94 19.59
C MET A 39 12.87 4.81 18.42
N LEU A 40 12.51 4.20 17.28
CA LEU A 40 12.05 4.91 16.10
C LEU A 40 10.69 5.58 16.30
N MET A 41 9.76 4.95 17.02
CA MET A 41 8.47 5.56 17.38
C MET A 41 8.64 6.80 18.26
N ASN A 42 9.61 6.78 19.17
CA ASN A 42 9.87 7.89 20.09
C ASN A 42 10.68 9.03 19.45
N ALA A 43 11.60 8.70 18.55
CA ALA A 43 12.55 9.66 17.99
C ALA A 43 12.17 10.18 16.59
N THR A 44 11.24 9.53 15.89
CA THR A 44 10.96 9.80 14.47
C THR A 44 9.47 9.70 14.15
N ASN A 45 9.11 10.10 12.93
CA ASN A 45 7.78 9.91 12.37
C ASN A 45 7.76 8.85 11.25
N ILE A 46 8.71 7.90 11.23
CA ILE A 46 8.83 6.95 10.10
C ILE A 46 7.52 6.17 9.90
N PHE A 47 6.96 5.64 10.99
CA PHE A 47 5.76 4.83 10.96
C PHE A 47 4.47 5.61 10.70
N SER A 48 4.45 6.93 10.88
CA SER A 48 3.29 7.75 10.54
C SER A 48 3.43 8.39 9.16
N LYS A 49 4.66 8.66 8.72
CA LYS A 49 4.96 9.38 7.48
C LYS A 49 5.15 8.45 6.28
N TYR A 50 5.87 7.35 6.40
CA TYR A 50 6.27 6.53 5.24
C TYR A 50 5.48 5.23 5.07
N VAL A 51 4.34 5.06 5.76
CA VAL A 51 3.49 3.85 5.65
C VAL A 51 3.20 3.47 4.19
N PRO A 52 2.80 4.38 3.28
CA PRO A 52 2.52 4.01 1.90
C PRO A 52 3.73 3.38 1.21
N ASN A 53 4.93 3.86 1.51
CA ASN A 53 6.16 3.33 0.93
C ASN A 53 6.58 1.99 1.55
N LEU A 54 6.40 1.84 2.87
CA LEU A 54 6.60 0.56 3.55
C LEU A 54 5.68 -0.51 2.95
N LEU A 55 4.39 -0.18 2.77
CA LEU A 55 3.43 -1.10 2.16
C LEU A 55 3.80 -1.52 0.73
N LYS A 56 4.67 -0.81 0.00
CA LYS A 56 5.18 -1.29 -1.29
C LYS A 56 6.02 -2.54 -1.17
N ILE A 57 6.83 -2.69 -0.10
CA ILE A 57 7.57 -3.93 0.18
C ILE A 57 6.59 -5.09 0.28
N LEU A 58 5.54 -4.90 1.10
CA LEU A 58 4.53 -5.92 1.33
C LEU A 58 3.73 -6.22 0.05
N ALA A 59 3.27 -5.19 -0.65
CA ALA A 59 2.48 -5.36 -1.88
C ALA A 59 3.30 -5.99 -3.01
N TRP A 60 4.62 -5.79 -3.02
CA TRP A 60 5.53 -6.42 -3.98
C TRP A 60 5.80 -7.90 -3.67
N SER A 61 6.02 -8.24 -2.39
CA SER A 61 6.29 -9.61 -1.93
C SER A 61 5.37 -10.01 -0.75
N PRO A 62 4.06 -10.20 -0.98
CA PRO A 62 3.06 -10.35 0.10
C PRO A 62 3.34 -11.52 1.03
N MET A 63 3.61 -12.69 0.44
CA MET A 63 3.81 -13.93 1.21
C MET A 63 5.13 -13.94 1.99
N THR A 64 6.09 -13.11 1.59
CA THR A 64 7.40 -13.04 2.23
C THR A 64 7.36 -12.22 3.51
N PHE A 65 6.64 -11.09 3.51
CA PHE A 65 6.74 -10.10 4.58
C PHE A 65 5.48 -9.97 5.45
N VAL A 66 4.45 -10.79 5.23
CA VAL A 66 3.18 -10.65 5.96
C VAL A 66 3.36 -10.77 7.48
N ALA A 67 4.24 -11.66 7.97
CA ALA A 67 4.43 -11.89 9.40
C ALA A 67 5.09 -10.67 10.09
N GLU A 68 6.03 -10.04 9.40
CA GLU A 68 6.74 -8.85 9.84
C GLU A 68 5.83 -7.63 9.80
N PHE A 69 5.01 -7.49 8.74
CA PHE A 69 4.04 -6.39 8.67
C PHE A 69 2.93 -6.52 9.71
N LEU A 70 2.52 -7.74 10.08
CA LEU A 70 1.60 -7.93 11.22
C LEU A 70 2.21 -7.43 12.54
N GLN A 71 3.54 -7.48 12.70
CA GLN A 71 4.25 -6.96 13.88
C GLN A 71 4.51 -5.45 13.81
N LEU A 72 4.77 -4.90 12.62
CA LEU A 72 5.00 -3.46 12.41
C LEU A 72 3.72 -2.63 12.41
N LEU A 73 2.59 -3.22 11.99
CA LEU A 73 1.34 -2.50 11.79
C LEU A 73 0.86 -1.68 13.00
N PRO A 74 0.96 -2.15 14.26
CA PRO A 74 0.59 -1.35 15.43
C PRO A 74 1.34 -0.01 15.52
N ALA A 75 2.62 0.04 15.13
CA ALA A 75 3.41 1.28 15.15
C ALA A 75 2.93 2.31 14.12
N CYS A 76 2.25 1.86 13.06
CA CYS A 76 1.74 2.72 11.99
C CYS A 76 0.38 3.35 12.30
N ILE A 77 -0.32 2.87 13.34
CA ILE A 77 -1.69 3.26 13.65
C ILE A 77 -1.69 4.30 14.78
N SER A 78 -2.15 5.51 14.46
CA SER A 78 -2.46 6.56 15.41
C SER A 78 -3.82 7.18 15.05
N PRO A 79 -4.42 8.02 15.92
CA PRO A 79 -5.66 8.72 15.59
C PRO A 79 -5.57 9.53 14.29
N THR A 80 -4.38 10.04 13.94
CA THR A 80 -4.17 10.84 12.73
C THR A 80 -3.88 10.01 11.47
N THR A 81 -3.42 8.76 11.60
CA THR A 81 -3.07 7.91 10.45
C THR A 81 -4.05 6.78 10.21
N ALA A 82 -4.89 6.42 11.19
CA ALA A 82 -5.72 5.22 11.16
C ALA A 82 -6.59 5.10 9.91
N SER A 83 -7.23 6.19 9.49
CA SER A 83 -8.06 6.20 8.27
C SER A 83 -7.23 5.90 7.03
N GLU A 84 -6.08 6.57 6.86
CA GLU A 84 -5.21 6.36 5.69
C GLU A 84 -4.60 4.96 5.67
N VAL A 85 -4.21 4.44 6.84
CA VAL A 85 -3.75 3.05 6.99
C VAL A 85 -4.86 2.09 6.58
N LEU A 86 -6.08 2.28 7.09
CA LEU A 86 -7.22 1.42 6.77
C LEU A 86 -7.52 1.40 5.27
N HIS A 87 -7.56 2.56 4.62
CA HIS A 87 -7.70 2.64 3.16
C HIS A 87 -6.59 1.87 2.43
N SER A 88 -5.33 2.07 2.85
CA SER A 88 -4.18 1.42 2.22
C SER A 88 -4.20 -0.10 2.37
N LEU A 89 -4.77 -0.63 3.48
CA LEU A 89 -4.96 -2.06 3.68
C LEU A 89 -6.09 -2.63 2.79
N PHE A 90 -7.21 -1.90 2.65
CA PHE A 90 -8.26 -2.27 1.70
C PHE A 90 -7.76 -2.27 0.26
N ASP A 91 -6.88 -1.32 -0.07
CA ASP A 91 -6.34 -1.15 -1.42
C ASP A 91 -5.04 -1.91 -1.68
N LEU A 92 -4.62 -2.81 -0.79
CA LEU A 92 -3.37 -3.57 -0.96
C LEU A 92 -3.31 -4.34 -2.30
N PRO A 93 -4.39 -4.98 -2.80
CA PRO A 93 -4.39 -5.58 -4.13
C PRO A 93 -4.17 -4.55 -5.25
N CYS A 94 -4.79 -3.37 -5.12
CA CYS A 94 -4.65 -2.28 -6.09
C CYS A 94 -3.24 -1.70 -6.09
N LEU A 95 -2.60 -1.56 -4.92
CA LEU A 95 -1.19 -1.19 -4.82
C LEU A 95 -0.32 -2.23 -5.54
N SER A 96 -0.55 -3.52 -5.29
CA SER A 96 0.20 -4.61 -5.94
C SER A 96 0.08 -4.58 -7.47
N ALA A 97 -1.14 -4.35 -7.98
CA ALA A 97 -1.41 -4.21 -9.40
C ALA A 97 -0.73 -2.97 -9.99
N THR A 98 -0.77 -1.84 -9.28
CA THR A 98 -0.13 -0.60 -9.69
C THR A 98 1.39 -0.74 -9.78
N LEU A 99 2.02 -1.39 -8.79
CA LEU A 99 3.46 -1.66 -8.81
C LEU A 99 3.84 -2.59 -9.97
N GLN A 100 3.01 -3.60 -10.28
CA GLN A 100 3.24 -4.47 -11.44
C GLN A 100 3.15 -3.71 -12.75
N ALA A 101 2.17 -2.80 -12.91
CA ALA A 101 2.05 -1.94 -14.08
C ALA A 101 3.29 -1.04 -14.23
N GLN A 102 3.69 -0.37 -13.14
CA GLN A 102 4.91 0.45 -13.10
C GLN A 102 6.14 -0.33 -13.56
N TYR A 103 6.36 -1.51 -12.97
CA TYR A 103 7.52 -2.34 -13.29
C TYR A 103 7.57 -2.74 -14.77
N LEU A 104 6.44 -3.10 -15.37
CA LEU A 104 6.39 -3.50 -16.77
C LEU A 104 6.70 -2.32 -17.71
N VAL A 105 6.16 -1.13 -17.42
CA VAL A 105 6.44 0.08 -18.21
C VAL A 105 7.91 0.49 -18.08
N GLU A 106 8.52 0.36 -16.91
CA GLU A 106 9.92 0.70 -16.68
C GLU A 106 10.89 -0.33 -17.27
N ALA A 107 10.56 -1.63 -17.19
CA ALA A 107 11.40 -2.71 -17.67
C ALA A 107 11.38 -2.87 -19.20
N VAL A 108 10.25 -2.54 -19.85
CA VAL A 108 10.06 -2.72 -21.29
C VAL A 108 9.58 -1.40 -21.91
N PRO A 109 10.49 -0.60 -22.48
CA PRO A 109 10.13 0.59 -23.22
C PRO A 109 9.17 0.26 -24.37
N ASN A 110 8.14 1.09 -24.58
CA ASN A 110 7.13 0.94 -25.65
C ASN A 110 6.34 -0.39 -25.59
N ILE A 111 6.17 -0.99 -24.40
CA ILE A 111 5.44 -2.24 -24.20
C ILE A 111 4.02 -2.23 -24.79
N THR A 112 3.36 -1.07 -24.74
CA THR A 112 2.02 -0.80 -25.25
C THR A 112 1.99 -0.72 -26.77
N ASP A 113 2.91 0.05 -27.38
CA ASP A 113 3.01 0.19 -28.85
C ASP A 113 3.33 -1.14 -29.53
N LEU A 114 4.17 -1.96 -28.88
CA LEU A 114 4.55 -3.28 -29.37
C LEU A 114 3.49 -4.36 -29.10
N ASN A 115 2.45 -4.04 -28.31
CA ASN A 115 1.37 -4.95 -27.91
C ASN A 115 1.88 -6.31 -27.39
N LEU A 116 2.97 -6.31 -26.61
CA LEU A 116 3.62 -7.54 -26.14
C LEU A 116 2.80 -8.28 -25.09
N LEU A 117 2.00 -7.55 -24.31
CA LEU A 117 1.13 -8.07 -23.25
C LEU A 117 -0.30 -7.54 -23.44
N PRO A 118 -1.03 -8.04 -24.45
CA PRO A 118 -2.36 -7.52 -24.79
C PRO A 118 -3.36 -7.61 -23.64
N GLN A 119 -3.21 -8.59 -22.74
CA GLN A 119 -4.06 -8.76 -21.55
C GLN A 119 -3.91 -7.64 -20.51
N TYR A 120 -2.83 -6.86 -20.56
CA TYR A 120 -2.57 -5.75 -19.63
C TYR A 120 -2.62 -4.38 -20.32
N ASN A 121 -2.97 -4.34 -21.61
CA ASN A 121 -2.77 -3.15 -22.43
C ASN A 121 -3.59 -1.95 -21.95
N ARG A 122 -4.81 -2.15 -21.44
CA ARG A 122 -5.66 -1.06 -20.95
C ARG A 122 -5.02 -0.38 -19.74
N CYS A 123 -4.57 -1.18 -18.77
CA CYS A 123 -3.88 -0.66 -17.60
C CYS A 123 -2.57 0.03 -17.98
N LEU A 124 -1.74 -0.60 -18.82
CA LEU A 124 -0.43 -0.07 -19.20
C LEU A 124 -0.54 1.23 -20.01
N ALA A 125 -1.46 1.30 -20.97
CA ALA A 125 -1.72 2.52 -21.73
C ALA A 125 -2.22 3.65 -20.83
N SER A 126 -3.13 3.34 -19.90
CA SER A 126 -3.65 4.34 -18.95
C SER A 126 -2.58 4.79 -17.95
N PHE A 127 -1.64 3.92 -17.57
CA PHE A 127 -0.53 4.28 -16.68
C PHE A 127 0.41 5.33 -17.29
N GLN A 128 0.60 5.28 -18.61
CA GLN A 128 1.42 6.24 -19.36
C GLN A 128 0.67 7.54 -19.68
N ASP A 129 -0.66 7.55 -19.57
CA ASP A 129 -1.50 8.70 -19.86
C ASP A 129 -1.47 9.75 -18.73
N ALA A 130 -1.26 11.01 -19.10
CA ALA A 130 -1.24 12.14 -18.19
C ALA A 130 -2.57 12.31 -17.42
N ALA A 131 -3.71 11.92 -18.02
CA ALA A 131 -5.02 12.04 -17.38
C ALA A 131 -5.17 11.16 -16.12
N HIS A 132 -4.43 10.06 -16.03
CA HIS A 132 -4.52 9.09 -14.93
C HIS A 132 -3.36 9.19 -13.94
N LYS A 133 -2.37 10.05 -14.21
CA LYS A 133 -1.14 10.19 -13.41
C LYS A 133 -1.41 10.45 -11.92
N LEU A 134 -2.42 11.25 -11.59
CA LEU A 134 -2.78 11.52 -10.19
C LEU A 134 -3.34 10.28 -9.48
N MET A 135 -4.12 9.45 -10.20
CA MET A 135 -4.74 8.25 -9.64
C MET A 135 -3.70 7.19 -9.30
N PHE A 136 -2.77 6.90 -10.22
CA PHE A 136 -1.64 6.02 -9.94
C PHE A 136 -0.66 6.64 -8.94
N GLY A 137 -0.46 7.97 -9.03
CA GLY A 137 0.39 8.72 -8.11
C GLY A 137 -0.06 8.62 -6.65
N HIS A 138 -1.37 8.54 -6.39
CA HIS A 138 -1.88 8.25 -5.06
C HIS A 138 -1.27 6.95 -4.52
N PHE A 139 -1.33 5.83 -5.25
CA PHE A 139 -0.75 4.55 -4.82
C PHE A 139 0.78 4.56 -4.74
N LEU A 140 1.43 5.30 -5.65
CA LEU A 140 2.88 5.35 -5.73
C LEU A 140 3.52 6.37 -4.79
N ARG A 141 2.73 7.09 -3.99
CA ARG A 141 3.24 8.07 -3.01
C ARG A 141 4.21 7.42 -2.03
N SER A 142 5.21 8.19 -1.60
CA SER A 142 6.17 7.76 -0.57
C SER A 142 5.75 8.19 0.83
N GLU A 143 4.86 9.17 0.96
CA GLU A 143 4.49 9.80 2.23
C GLU A 143 2.96 9.86 2.41
N THR A 144 2.52 9.81 3.67
CA THR A 144 1.14 10.07 4.09
C THR A 144 0.76 11.54 3.95
N GLY A 145 -0.53 11.85 4.05
CA GLY A 145 -1.04 13.24 4.02
C GLY A 145 -0.92 13.94 2.66
N ARG A 146 -0.56 13.22 1.60
CA ARG A 146 -0.49 13.73 0.21
C ARG A 146 -1.65 13.28 -0.67
N GLY A 147 -2.63 12.57 -0.10
CA GLY A 147 -3.76 12.02 -0.85
C GLY A 147 -5.08 12.60 -0.35
N ASP A 148 -5.76 13.37 -1.18
CA ASP A 148 -7.21 13.43 -1.14
C ASP A 148 -7.77 12.04 -1.45
N THR A 149 -8.96 11.73 -0.92
CA THR A 149 -9.71 10.51 -1.24
C THR A 149 -9.77 10.36 -2.76
N ILE A 150 -9.52 9.15 -3.28
CA ILE A 150 -9.66 8.91 -4.72
C ILE A 150 -11.16 8.99 -5.06
N ASP A 151 -11.63 10.17 -5.46
CA ASP A 151 -13.02 10.42 -5.91
C ASP A 151 -13.44 9.49 -7.08
N ARG A 152 -12.47 8.83 -7.71
CA ARG A 152 -12.62 7.95 -8.88
C ARG A 152 -12.09 6.54 -8.65
N LEU A 153 -12.13 6.03 -7.42
CA LEU A 153 -11.57 4.71 -7.11
C LEU A 153 -12.18 3.59 -7.99
N GLY A 154 -13.48 3.62 -8.24
CA GLY A 154 -14.14 2.67 -9.13
C GLY A 154 -13.56 2.68 -10.56
N ASN A 155 -13.23 3.85 -11.10
CA ASN A 155 -12.57 3.95 -12.40
C ASN A 155 -11.17 3.34 -12.35
N LEU A 156 -10.43 3.54 -11.26
CA LEU A 156 -9.13 2.92 -11.11
C LEU A 156 -9.24 1.39 -11.06
N HIS A 157 -10.25 0.83 -10.38
CA HIS A 157 -10.48 -0.61 -10.35
C HIS A 157 -10.69 -1.17 -11.76
N LEU A 158 -11.43 -0.45 -12.62
CA LEU A 158 -11.63 -0.84 -14.03
C LEU A 158 -10.33 -0.81 -14.85
N LEU A 159 -9.39 0.07 -14.51
CA LEU A 159 -8.07 0.09 -15.15
C LEU A 159 -7.20 -1.06 -14.64
N LEU A 160 -7.17 -1.27 -13.32
CA LEU A 160 -6.35 -2.29 -12.67
C LEU A 160 -6.89 -3.72 -12.85
N SER A 161 -8.14 -3.89 -13.30
CA SER A 161 -8.78 -5.20 -13.46
C SER A 161 -8.01 -6.14 -14.39
N ASP A 162 -7.24 -5.59 -15.32
CA ASP A 162 -6.34 -6.37 -16.18
C ASP A 162 -5.35 -7.25 -15.37
N PHE A 163 -4.98 -6.82 -14.15
CA PHE A 163 -4.08 -7.53 -13.24
C PHE A 163 -4.80 -8.35 -12.16
N SER A 164 -6.13 -8.47 -12.18
CA SER A 164 -6.90 -9.15 -11.11
C SER A 164 -6.50 -10.62 -10.91
N HIS A 165 -6.02 -11.29 -11.96
CA HIS A 165 -5.55 -12.68 -11.94
C HIS A 165 -4.03 -12.82 -11.78
N HIS A 166 -3.29 -11.71 -11.64
CA HIS A 166 -1.85 -11.75 -11.47
C HIS A 166 -1.50 -12.34 -10.10
N GLN A 167 -0.55 -13.29 -10.04
CA GLN A 167 -0.22 -14.05 -8.83
C GLN A 167 0.10 -13.16 -7.62
N ARG A 168 0.86 -12.09 -7.85
CA ARG A 168 1.18 -11.13 -6.78
C ARG A 168 -0.04 -10.38 -6.25
N VAL A 169 -0.96 -10.01 -7.15
CA VAL A 169 -2.20 -9.30 -6.79
C VAL A 169 -3.11 -10.23 -5.98
N LEU A 170 -3.23 -11.49 -6.41
CA LEU A 170 -3.96 -12.51 -5.67
C LEU A 170 -3.36 -12.75 -4.28
N ALA A 171 -2.03 -12.82 -4.17
CA ALA A 171 -1.34 -12.97 -2.89
C ALA A 171 -1.57 -11.76 -1.96
N ALA A 172 -1.50 -10.53 -2.49
CA ALA A 172 -1.82 -9.31 -1.75
C ALA A 172 -3.28 -9.33 -1.24
N ALA A 173 -4.21 -9.76 -2.09
CA ALA A 173 -5.62 -9.91 -1.75
C ALA A 173 -5.87 -11.01 -0.70
N GLN A 174 -5.07 -12.08 -0.71
CA GLN A 174 -5.15 -13.15 0.28
C GLN A 174 -4.69 -12.68 1.69
N ILE A 175 -3.67 -11.83 1.78
CA ILE A 175 -3.14 -11.38 3.08
C ILE A 175 -3.85 -10.14 3.64
N ALA A 176 -4.46 -9.31 2.79
CA ALA A 176 -5.12 -8.07 3.20
C ALA A 176 -6.14 -8.26 4.35
N PRO A 177 -7.02 -9.28 4.35
CA PRO A 177 -7.95 -9.53 5.47
C PRO A 177 -7.23 -9.75 6.81
N GLN A 178 -6.06 -10.38 6.82
CA GLN A 178 -5.29 -10.61 8.05
C GLN A 178 -4.76 -9.30 8.63
N LEU A 179 -4.27 -8.41 7.77
CA LEU A 179 -3.80 -7.08 8.16
C LEU A 179 -4.94 -6.21 8.67
N VAL A 180 -6.10 -6.24 8.00
CA VAL A 180 -7.30 -5.50 8.44
C VAL A 180 -7.79 -6.00 9.79
N ARG A 181 -7.77 -7.32 10.05
CA ARG A 181 -8.07 -7.86 11.38
C ARG A 181 -7.08 -7.38 12.44
N MET A 182 -5.78 -7.35 12.12
CA MET A 182 -4.77 -6.80 13.03
C MET A 182 -5.00 -5.30 13.29
N PHE A 183 -5.32 -4.53 12.26
CA PHE A 183 -5.67 -3.12 12.39
C PHE A 183 -6.82 -2.91 13.37
N PHE A 184 -7.94 -3.61 13.19
CA PHE A 184 -9.07 -3.49 14.11
C PHE A 184 -8.75 -4.04 15.50
N LYS A 185 -7.89 -5.06 15.63
CA LYS A 185 -7.40 -5.49 16.94
C LYS A 185 -6.70 -4.34 17.67
N VAL A 186 -5.80 -3.63 17.00
CA VAL A 186 -5.08 -2.49 17.58
C VAL A 186 -6.05 -1.36 17.96
N VAL A 187 -6.92 -0.97 17.03
CA VAL A 187 -7.89 0.12 17.25
C VAL A 187 -8.88 -0.21 18.37
N LEU A 188 -9.39 -1.44 18.46
CA LEU A 188 -10.35 -1.81 19.49
C LEU A 188 -9.74 -1.97 20.88
N HIS A 189 -8.43 -2.27 20.98
CA HIS A 189 -7.75 -2.38 22.28
C HIS A 189 -7.19 -1.04 22.78
N GLY A 190 -6.79 -0.14 21.88
CA GLY A 190 -6.11 1.11 22.23
C GLY A 190 -6.79 2.40 21.77
N GLY A 191 -7.82 2.32 20.94
CA GLY A 191 -8.55 3.46 20.41
C GLY A 191 -9.67 3.93 21.34
N ASP A 192 -9.96 5.23 21.29
CA ASP A 192 -11.11 5.82 21.96
C ASP A 192 -12.38 5.73 21.08
N VAL A 193 -13.50 6.12 21.67
CA VAL A 193 -14.81 6.12 20.99
C VAL A 193 -14.80 7.04 19.76
N GLU A 194 -14.02 8.13 19.80
CA GLU A 194 -13.94 9.10 18.72
C GLU A 194 -13.26 8.48 17.48
N LEU A 195 -12.10 7.85 17.67
CA LEU A 195 -11.39 7.14 16.60
C LEU A 195 -12.24 6.06 15.97
N VAL A 196 -12.90 5.23 16.79
CA VAL A 196 -13.78 4.17 16.27
C VAL A 196 -14.92 4.77 15.45
N SER A 197 -15.52 5.87 15.93
CA SER A 197 -16.61 6.56 15.23
C SER A 197 -16.17 7.13 13.88
N GLN A 198 -14.94 7.62 13.78
CA GLN A 198 -14.36 8.11 12.51
C GLN A 198 -14.11 6.99 11.49
N LEU A 199 -13.82 5.77 11.95
CA LEU A 199 -13.52 4.63 11.08
C LEU A 199 -14.76 3.90 10.56
N VAL A 200 -15.92 4.04 11.21
CA VAL A 200 -17.17 3.38 10.77
C VAL A 200 -17.59 3.80 9.36
N PRO A 201 -17.65 5.11 9.00
CA PRO A 201 -17.97 5.52 7.63
C PRO A 201 -16.99 4.94 6.60
N VAL A 202 -15.69 4.97 6.91
CA VAL A 202 -14.63 4.41 6.06
C VAL A 202 -14.85 2.93 5.82
N LEU A 203 -15.15 2.16 6.86
CA LEU A 203 -15.43 0.73 6.76
C LEU A 203 -16.62 0.47 5.82
N ILE A 204 -17.72 1.20 5.99
CA ILE A 204 -18.94 1.02 5.18
C ILE A 204 -18.68 1.36 3.72
N GLU A 205 -18.09 2.52 3.44
CA GLU A 205 -17.81 2.96 2.08
C GLU A 205 -16.85 2.00 1.37
N ARG A 206 -15.78 1.59 2.05
CA ARG A 206 -14.72 0.80 1.43
C ARG A 206 -15.07 -0.67 1.26
N THR A 207 -15.89 -1.25 2.14
CA THR A 207 -16.39 -2.64 1.96
C THR A 207 -17.39 -2.77 0.82
N ALA A 208 -18.10 -1.69 0.49
CA ALA A 208 -18.94 -1.62 -0.71
C ALA A 208 -18.12 -1.50 -2.00
N LEU A 209 -16.95 -0.86 -1.95
CA LEU A 209 -16.07 -0.59 -3.09
C LEU A 209 -14.72 -1.31 -2.96
N LEU A 210 -14.75 -2.64 -2.86
CA LEU A 210 -13.56 -3.49 -2.87
C LEU A 210 -13.12 -3.79 -4.31
N PHE A 211 -11.82 -4.07 -4.48
CA PHE A 211 -11.29 -4.56 -5.76
C PHE A 211 -11.89 -5.93 -6.08
N ASP A 212 -12.28 -6.14 -7.34
CA ASP A 212 -13.07 -7.29 -7.78
C ASP A 212 -12.23 -8.57 -7.88
N ILE A 213 -11.98 -9.17 -6.72
CA ILE A 213 -11.37 -10.48 -6.55
C ILE A 213 -12.32 -11.28 -5.64
N PRO A 214 -13.00 -12.34 -6.15
CA PRO A 214 -14.09 -12.99 -5.42
C PRO A 214 -13.71 -13.51 -4.03
N SER A 215 -12.52 -14.12 -3.90
CA SER A 215 -12.02 -14.63 -2.61
C SER A 215 -11.75 -13.49 -1.62
N PHE A 216 -11.16 -12.39 -2.08
CA PHE A 216 -10.90 -11.21 -1.27
C PHE A 216 -12.18 -10.57 -0.78
N MET A 217 -13.14 -10.31 -1.67
CA MET A 217 -14.44 -9.73 -1.30
C MET A 217 -15.19 -10.60 -0.29
N THR A 218 -15.11 -11.92 -0.44
CA THR A 218 -15.73 -12.87 0.50
C THR A 218 -15.09 -12.79 1.87
N GLU A 219 -13.75 -12.82 1.96
CA GLU A 219 -13.03 -12.77 3.24
C GLU A 219 -13.15 -11.41 3.94
N MET A 220 -13.24 -10.31 3.20
CA MET A 220 -13.39 -8.96 3.78
C MET A 220 -14.79 -8.66 4.32
N ARG A 221 -15.80 -9.41 3.89
CA ARG A 221 -17.21 -9.27 4.31
C ARG A 221 -17.61 -10.22 5.43
N ARG A 222 -16.68 -11.06 5.90
CA ARG A 222 -16.86 -11.96 7.04
C ARG A 222 -16.48 -11.24 8.33
#